data_AF-A0A8T5G0V6-F1
#
_entry.id   AF-A0A8T5G0V6-F1
#
_cell.length_a   1.000
_cell.length_b   1.000
_cell.length_c   1.000
_cell.angle_alpha   90.00
_cell.angle_beta   90.00
_cell.angle_gamma   90.00
#
_symmetry.space_group_name_H-M   'P 1'
#
loop_
_entity.id
_entity.type
_entity.pdbx_description
1 polymer ?
#
loop_
_entity_poly.entity_id
_entity_poly.type
_entity_poly.pdbx_seq_one_letter_code
_entity_poly.pdbx_strand_id
1 'polypeptide(L)' 'MVKRRVGKIQNKYDTIKIPEGLTLKIDQLISESDGDFTSRTDVIKYAVRLLYKDRK' A
#
# COMPACT_ATOMS: atom_id res chain seq x y z
N MET A 1 -31.90 -15.94 -13.47
CA MET A 1 -30.98 -15.72 -12.33
C MET A 1 -29.56 -15.63 -12.87
N VAL A 2 -29.02 -14.41 -13.08
CA VAL A 2 -27.72 -14.20 -13.73
C VAL A 2 -26.61 -14.21 -12.67
N LYS A 3 -25.79 -15.28 -12.63
CA LYS A 3 -24.61 -15.38 -11.76
C LYS A 3 -23.53 -14.43 -12.29
N ARG A 4 -23.33 -13.28 -11.65
CA ARG A 4 -22.19 -12.40 -11.92
C ARG A 4 -20.90 -13.14 -11.52
N ARG A 5 -20.00 -13.38 -12.47
CA ARG A 5 -18.66 -13.92 -12.19
C ARG A 5 -17.90 -12.85 -11.43
N VAL A 6 -17.71 -13.03 -10.12
CA VAL A 6 -16.77 -12.22 -9.34
C VAL A 6 -15.39 -12.54 -9.91
N GLY A 7 -14.84 -11.63 -10.71
CA GLY A 7 -13.49 -11.78 -11.25
C GLY A 7 -12.52 -12.02 -10.09
N LYS A 8 -11.70 -13.07 -10.16
CA LYS A 8 -10.68 -13.34 -9.14
C LYS A 8 -9.75 -12.14 -9.10
N ILE A 9 -9.74 -11.42 -7.98
CA ILE A 9 -8.73 -10.39 -7.72
C ILE A 9 -7.39 -11.14 -7.66
N GLN A 10 -6.55 -10.97 -8.68
CA GLN A 10 -5.20 -11.51 -8.66
C GLN A 10 -4.32 -10.54 -7.88
N ASN A 11 -3.95 -10.92 -6.67
CA ASN A 11 -2.90 -10.23 -5.94
C ASN A 11 -1.57 -10.49 -6.63
N LYS A 12 -0.86 -9.42 -6.98
CA LYS A 12 0.53 -9.46 -7.46
C LYS A 12 1.43 -8.93 -6.36
N TYR A 13 2.58 -9.58 -6.19
CA TYR A 13 3.60 -9.20 -5.24
C TYR A 13 4.88 -8.89 -6.00
N ASP A 14 5.56 -7.83 -5.60
CA ASP A 14 6.83 -7.40 -6.19
C ASP A 14 7.79 -6.97 -5.08
N THR A 15 9.10 -7.05 -5.35
CA THR A 15 10.14 -6.65 -4.41
C THR A 15 10.86 -5.42 -4.94
N ILE A 16 10.79 -4.34 -4.17
CA ILE A 16 11.42 -3.06 -4.53
C ILE A 16 12.60 -2.75 -3.60
N LYS A 17 13.62 -2.12 -4.15
CA LYS A 17 14.72 -1.56 -3.35
C LYS A 17 14.42 -0.09 -3.08
N ILE A 18 14.42 0.28 -1.82
CA ILE A 18 14.21 1.66 -1.37
C ILE A 18 15.45 2.15 -0.59
N PRO A 19 15.82 3.43 -0.73
CA PRO A 19 16.85 4.06 0.09
C PRO A 19 16.56 3.90 1.58
N GLU A 20 17.58 3.61 2.37
CA GLU A 20 17.47 3.35 3.80
C GLU A 20 16.79 4.49 4.57
N GLY A 21 17.13 5.75 4.23
CA GLY A 21 16.51 6.92 4.85
C GLY A 21 15.00 7.05 4.61
N LEU A 22 14.46 6.45 3.54
CA LEU A 22 13.01 6.40 3.31
C LEU A 22 12.36 5.27 4.12
N THR A 23 13.05 4.15 4.29
CA THR A 23 12.58 3.06 5.15
C THR A 23 12.39 3.52 6.59
N LEU A 24 13.32 4.32 7.12
CA LEU A 24 13.21 4.91 8.46
C LEU A 24 11.99 5.82 8.60
N LYS A 25 11.70 6.64 7.59
CA LYS A 25 10.51 7.49 7.57
C LYS A 25 9.21 6.68 7.55
N ILE A 26 9.20 5.56 6.82
CA ILE A 26 8.05 4.65 6.80
C ILE A 26 7.84 4.04 8.19
N ASP A 27 8.90 3.63 8.87
CA ASP A 27 8.81 3.05 10.22
C ASP A 27 8.35 4.08 11.27
N GLN A 28 8.81 5.33 11.16
CA GLN A 28 8.32 6.44 11.98
C GLN A 28 6.82 6.66 11.75
N LEU A 29 6.38 6.72 10.49
CA LEU A 29 4.96 6.87 10.14
C LEU A 29 4.07 5.75 10.68
N ILE A 30 4.56 4.51 10.74
CA ILE A 30 3.83 3.39 11.34
C ILE A 30 3.73 3.57 12.86
N SER A 31 4.82 4.01 13.48
CA SER A 31 4.91 4.16 14.94
C SER A 31 4.11 5.35 15.47
N GLU A 32 4.03 6.43 14.68
CA GLU A 32 3.24 7.64 14.98
C GLU A 32 1.75 7.49 14.61
N SER A 33 1.40 6.46 13.85
CA SER A 33 0.03 6.18 13.48
C SER A 33 -0.71 5.45 14.60
N ASP A 34 -1.86 5.97 15.01
CA ASP A 34 -2.79 5.35 15.96
C ASP A 34 -3.58 4.17 15.32
N GLY A 35 -2.88 3.31 14.57
CA GLY A 35 -3.43 2.08 14.00
C GLY A 35 -3.91 2.18 12.55
N ASP A 36 -3.74 3.32 11.87
CA ASP A 36 -4.04 3.44 10.43
C ASP A 36 -3.10 2.60 9.56
N PHE A 37 -1.87 2.39 10.03
CA PHE A 37 -0.87 1.58 9.35
C PHE A 37 -0.37 0.44 10.24
N THR A 38 -0.69 -0.79 9.84
CA THR A 38 -0.27 -2.01 10.58
C THR A 38 1.05 -2.58 10.07
N SER A 39 1.48 -2.19 8.86
CA SER A 39 2.65 -2.75 8.20
C SER A 39 3.24 -1.77 7.18
N ARG A 40 4.55 -1.92 6.90
CA ARG A 40 5.25 -1.19 5.81
C ARG A 40 4.53 -1.33 4.47
N THR A 41 3.99 -2.50 4.20
CA THR A 41 3.24 -2.79 2.98
C THR A 41 1.97 -1.93 2.88
N ASP A 42 1.27 -1.70 3.98
CA ASP A 42 0.06 -0.86 3.98
C ASP A 42 0.38 0.61 3.75
N VAL A 43 1.47 1.11 4.34
CA VAL A 43 1.98 2.46 4.05
C VAL A 43 2.28 2.61 2.56
N ILE A 44 2.95 1.62 1.97
CA ILE A 44 3.29 1.63 0.54
C ILE A 44 2.02 1.59 -0.32
N LYS A 45 1.04 0.72 -0.02
CA LYS A 45 -0.24 0.68 -0.74
C LYS A 45 -0.96 2.03 -0.66
N TYR A 46 -0.96 2.67 0.50
CA TYR A 46 -1.57 3.97 0.71
C TYR A 46 -0.88 5.06 -0.11
N ALA A 47 0.45 5.14 -0.04
CA ALA A 47 1.23 6.08 -0.82
C ALA A 47 1.00 5.91 -2.34
N VAL A 48 0.99 4.67 -2.82
CA VAL A 48 0.65 4.34 -4.21
C VAL A 48 -0.75 4.84 -4.55
N ARG A 49 -1.75 4.56 -3.70
CA ARG A 49 -3.15 4.99 -3.93
C ARG A 49 -3.28 6.51 -4.02
N LEU A 50 -2.54 7.27 -3.21
CA LEU A 50 -2.51 8.74 -3.29
C LEU A 50 -1.94 9.21 -4.63
N LEU A 51 -0.77 8.68 -5.03
CA LEU A 51 -0.13 9.03 -6.30
C LEU A 51 -1.02 8.74 -7.52
N TYR A 52 -1.78 7.65 -7.49
CA TYR A 52 -2.73 7.32 -8.56
C TYR A 52 -3.98 8.20 -8.56
N LYS A 53 -4.40 8.72 -7.40
CA LYS A 53 -5.54 9.63 -7.29
C LYS A 53 -5.20 11.02 -7.81
N ASP A 54 -4.01 11.53 -7.51
CA ASP A 54 -3.56 12.86 -7.92
C ASP A 54 -3.21 12.96 -9.42
N ARG A 55 -3.04 11.83 -10.10
CA ARG A 55 -2.79 11.78 -11.55
C ARG A 55 -4.05 11.72 -12.42
N LYS A 56 -5.24 11.80 -11.82
CA LYS A 56 -6.54 11.83 -12.52
C LYS A 56 -7.25 13.15 -12.28
#